data_AF-A0A503XA51-F1
#
_entry.id   AF-A0A503XA51-F1
#
_cell.length_a   1.000
_cell.length_b   1.000
_cell.length_c   1.000
_cell.angle_alpha   90.00
_cell.angle_beta   90.00
_cell.angle_gamma   90.00
#
_symmetry.space_group_name_H-M   'P 1'
#
loop_
_entity.id
_entity.type
_entity.pdbx_description
1 polymer ?
#
loop_
_entity_poly.entity_id
_entity_poly.type
_entity_poly.pdbx_seq_one_letter_code
_entity_poly.pdbx_strand_id
1 'polypeptide(L)'
;MKPPSTGRARLLREAIRLFAERGYDRTSVPDIQEAAGLSRGSGALYKHFASKEDLLATAIDQFVGTAKESQAELGETTLSVDESARRLVESMLERLGANRDVLRILWRDLEHFPQLKALARGEIMQSTYLAVAEWLRQRQSEGDLRPHDSEAVAAVIVGSVAMFRVFEAIWGERVIDISDERFAAAWSDLLLGGLRPEPV
;
A
#
# COMPACT_ATOMS: atom_id res chain seq x y z
N MET A 1 -4.88 1.79 -26.75
CA MET A 1 -5.07 3.25 -26.59
C MET A 1 -5.84 3.48 -25.29
N LYS A 2 -5.20 3.96 -24.22
CA LYS A 2 -5.90 4.26 -22.94
C LYS A 2 -6.86 5.44 -23.18
N PRO A 3 -8.10 5.42 -22.67
CA PRO A 3 -9.05 6.52 -22.88
C PRO A 3 -8.46 7.84 -22.33
N PRO A 4 -8.88 9.01 -22.86
CA PRO A 4 -8.40 10.28 -22.35
C PRO A 4 -8.72 10.35 -20.87
N SER A 5 -7.68 10.37 -20.03
CA SER A 5 -7.86 10.55 -18.59
C SER A 5 -8.67 11.82 -18.38
N THR A 6 -9.84 11.70 -17.78
CA THR A 6 -10.69 12.83 -17.40
C THR A 6 -9.85 13.88 -16.68
N GLY A 7 -10.21 15.17 -16.79
CA GLY A 7 -9.51 16.25 -16.08
C GLY A 7 -9.30 15.94 -14.60
N ARG A 8 -10.28 15.28 -13.97
CA ARG A 8 -10.21 14.72 -12.61
C ARG A 8 -9.01 13.78 -12.39
N ALA A 9 -8.82 12.77 -13.24
CA ALA A 9 -7.75 11.79 -13.06
C ALA A 9 -6.35 12.39 -13.26
N ARG A 10 -6.21 13.37 -14.17
CA ARG A 10 -4.95 14.14 -14.33
C ARG A 10 -4.65 14.99 -13.12
N LEU A 11 -5.63 15.76 -12.64
CA LEU A 11 -5.47 16.57 -11.43
C LEU A 11 -5.06 15.72 -10.24
N LEU A 12 -5.70 14.57 -10.05
CA LEU A 12 -5.37 13.66 -8.95
C LEU A 12 -3.93 13.16 -9.04
N ARG A 13 -3.50 12.69 -10.22
CA ARG A 13 -2.15 12.19 -10.46
C ARG A 13 -1.08 13.26 -10.21
N GLU A 14 -1.26 14.45 -10.77
CA GLU A 14 -0.27 15.52 -10.63
C GLU A 14 -0.22 16.08 -9.21
N ALA A 15 -1.35 16.11 -8.51
CA ALA A 15 -1.35 16.47 -7.10
C ALA A 15 -0.61 15.44 -6.24
N ILE A 16 -0.84 14.13 -6.43
CA ILE A 16 -0.10 13.08 -5.71
C ILE A 16 1.40 13.24 -5.93
N ARG A 17 1.83 13.42 -7.18
CA ARG A 17 3.24 13.64 -7.52
C ARG A 17 3.80 14.89 -6.81
N LEU A 18 3.12 16.03 -6.91
CA LEU A 18 3.57 17.28 -6.31
C LEU A 18 3.58 17.23 -4.78
N PHE A 19 2.56 16.62 -4.16
CA PHE A 19 2.55 16.38 -2.74
C PHE A 19 3.73 15.50 -2.34
N ALA A 20 3.98 14.37 -3.00
CA ALA A 20 5.11 13.49 -2.70
C ALA A 20 6.47 14.20 -2.82
N GLU A 21 6.69 14.98 -3.88
CA GLU A 21 7.93 15.73 -4.12
C GLU A 21 8.14 16.87 -3.13
N ARG A 22 7.10 17.69 -2.89
CA ARG A 22 7.25 19.01 -2.25
C ARG A 22 6.65 19.10 -0.87
N GLY A 23 5.73 18.25 -0.46
CA GLY A 23 4.92 18.48 0.73
C GLY A 23 3.53 18.98 0.38
N TYR A 24 2.55 18.58 1.18
CA TYR A 24 1.19 19.09 1.06
C TYR A 24 1.11 20.62 1.20
N ASP A 25 1.75 21.20 2.23
CA ASP A 25 1.67 22.64 2.52
C ASP A 25 2.35 23.50 1.45
N ARG A 26 3.46 23.00 0.89
CA ARG A 26 4.23 23.71 -0.15
C ARG A 26 3.65 23.55 -1.56
N THR A 27 2.54 22.83 -1.70
CA THR A 27 1.87 22.63 -2.99
C THR A 27 0.56 23.43 -3.03
N SER A 28 0.43 24.32 -4.01
CA SER A 28 -0.78 25.13 -4.20
C SER A 28 -1.72 24.57 -5.27
N VAL A 29 -3.01 24.90 -5.20
CA VAL A 29 -4.00 24.54 -6.25
C VAL A 29 -3.57 25.03 -7.64
N PRO A 30 -3.07 26.27 -7.82
CA PRO A 30 -2.52 26.71 -9.09
C PRO A 30 -1.37 25.85 -9.62
N ASP A 31 -0.47 25.38 -8.75
CA ASP A 31 0.63 24.48 -9.17
C ASP A 31 0.10 23.15 -9.71
N ILE A 32 -0.91 22.59 -9.05
CA ILE A 32 -1.57 21.34 -9.47
C ILE A 32 -2.25 21.53 -10.82
N GLN A 33 -2.93 22.66 -11.02
CA GLN A 33 -3.59 22.97 -12.29
C GLN A 33 -2.59 23.09 -13.44
N GLU A 34 -1.50 23.81 -13.23
CA GLU A 34 -0.44 23.96 -14.23
C GLU A 34 0.22 22.63 -14.56
N ALA A 35 0.59 21.84 -13.56
CA ALA A 35 1.15 20.51 -13.76
C ALA A 35 0.17 19.59 -14.50
N ALA A 36 -1.12 19.73 -14.21
CA ALA A 36 -2.18 19.05 -14.93
C ALA A 36 -2.47 19.65 -16.32
N GLY A 37 -1.66 20.57 -16.85
CA GLY A 37 -1.81 21.17 -18.18
C GLY A 37 -3.02 22.09 -18.34
N LEU A 38 -3.44 22.73 -17.25
CA LEU A 38 -4.54 23.70 -17.19
C LEU A 38 -3.98 25.07 -16.83
N SER A 39 -4.69 26.14 -17.17
CA SER A 39 -4.27 27.49 -16.77
C SER A 39 -4.22 27.64 -15.24
N ARG A 40 -3.13 28.23 -14.73
CA ARG A 40 -2.98 28.56 -13.30
C ARG A 40 -4.16 29.40 -12.84
N GLY A 41 -4.79 29.01 -11.73
CA GLY A 41 -5.92 29.75 -11.17
C GLY A 41 -7.24 29.62 -11.93
N SER A 42 -7.34 28.72 -12.92
CA SER A 42 -8.57 28.51 -13.72
C SER A 42 -9.80 28.03 -12.94
N GLY A 43 -9.66 27.73 -11.65
CA GLY A 43 -10.70 27.08 -10.84
C GLY A 43 -11.08 25.66 -11.28
N ALA A 44 -10.42 25.08 -12.29
CA ALA A 44 -10.75 23.75 -12.82
C ALA A 44 -10.65 22.61 -11.80
N LEU A 45 -9.84 22.74 -10.75
CA LEU A 45 -9.78 21.76 -9.66
C LEU A 45 -11.11 21.69 -8.91
N TYR A 46 -11.72 22.85 -8.64
CA TYR A 46 -12.97 22.97 -7.90
C TYR A 46 -14.19 22.44 -8.64
N LYS A 47 -14.05 22.06 -9.93
CA LYS A 47 -15.07 21.33 -10.67
C LYS A 47 -15.12 19.84 -10.30
N HIS A 48 -14.07 19.32 -9.67
CA HIS A 48 -13.89 17.90 -9.41
C HIS A 48 -13.65 17.57 -7.94
N PHE A 49 -13.13 18.52 -7.16
CA PHE A 49 -12.77 18.35 -5.76
C PHE A 49 -13.19 19.60 -4.98
N ALA A 50 -13.73 19.41 -3.78
CA ALA A 50 -14.19 20.53 -2.95
C ALA A 50 -13.02 21.39 -2.44
N SER A 51 -11.87 20.77 -2.19
CA SER A 51 -10.66 21.44 -1.70
C SER A 51 -9.38 20.67 -2.05
N LYS A 52 -8.22 21.22 -1.66
CA LYS A 52 -6.93 20.53 -1.75
C LYS A 52 -6.89 19.32 -0.80
N GLU A 53 -7.50 19.44 0.39
CA GLU A 53 -7.68 18.34 1.34
C GLU A 53 -8.56 17.23 0.77
N ASP A 54 -9.69 17.57 0.13
CA ASP A 54 -10.60 16.59 -0.51
C ASP A 54 -9.91 15.79 -1.62
N LEU A 55 -9.04 16.46 -2.39
CA LEU A 55 -8.22 15.80 -3.39
C LEU A 55 -7.25 14.80 -2.74
N LEU A 56 -6.56 15.20 -1.66
CA LEU A 56 -5.66 14.31 -0.92
C LEU A 56 -6.43 13.12 -0.30
N ALA A 57 -7.59 13.37 0.30
CA ALA A 57 -8.45 12.32 0.85
C ALA A 57 -8.86 11.32 -0.24
N THR A 58 -9.28 11.81 -1.41
CA THR A 58 -9.59 10.96 -2.57
C THR A 58 -8.40 10.07 -2.97
N ALA A 59 -7.18 10.62 -2.99
CA ALA A 59 -5.99 9.84 -3.35
C ALA A 59 -5.74 8.69 -2.36
N ILE A 60 -5.94 8.96 -1.07
CA ILE A 60 -5.77 7.97 -0.01
C ILE A 60 -6.90 6.93 -0.07
N ASP A 61 -8.15 7.35 -0.30
CA ASP A 61 -9.28 6.43 -0.48
C ASP A 61 -9.06 5.48 -1.66
N GLN A 62 -8.50 5.96 -2.77
CA GLN A 62 -8.13 5.08 -3.90
C GLN A 62 -7.07 4.06 -3.49
N PHE A 63 -6.05 4.50 -2.76
CA PHE A 63 -5.03 3.58 -2.23
C PHE A 63 -5.64 2.54 -1.27
N VAL A 64 -6.54 2.95 -0.38
CA VAL A 64 -7.30 2.06 0.52
C VAL A 64 -8.12 1.05 -0.28
N GLY A 65 -8.85 1.50 -1.30
CA GLY A 65 -9.69 0.64 -2.14
C GLY A 65 -8.90 -0.48 -2.81
N THR A 66 -7.75 -0.15 -3.41
CA THR A 66 -6.87 -1.16 -4.03
C THR A 66 -6.33 -2.18 -3.02
N ALA A 67 -6.13 -1.79 -1.76
CA ALA A 67 -5.70 -2.71 -0.71
C ALA A 67 -6.76 -3.76 -0.38
N LYS A 68 -8.03 -3.35 -0.36
CA LYS A 68 -9.17 -4.23 -0.04
C LYS A 68 -9.44 -5.25 -1.16
N GLU A 69 -9.35 -4.83 -2.42
CA GLU A 69 -9.53 -5.71 -3.57
C GLU A 69 -8.52 -6.87 -3.54
N SER A 70 -7.23 -6.60 -3.28
CA SER A 70 -6.21 -7.64 -3.17
C SER A 70 -6.38 -8.56 -1.95
N GLN A 71 -6.95 -8.08 -0.84
CA GLN A 71 -7.22 -8.94 0.32
C GLN A 71 -8.29 -10.00 0.01
N ALA A 72 -9.25 -9.70 -0.87
CA ALA A 72 -10.26 -10.67 -1.27
C ALA A 72 -9.68 -11.85 -2.07
N GLU A 73 -8.52 -11.67 -2.70
CA GLU A 73 -7.83 -12.70 -3.49
C GLU A 73 -7.06 -13.71 -2.61
N LEU A 74 -6.83 -13.41 -1.33
CA LEU A 74 -6.11 -14.29 -0.39
C LEU A 74 -6.90 -15.56 0.01
N GLY A 75 -8.20 -15.60 -0.29
CA GLY A 75 -9.08 -16.71 0.03
C GLY A 75 -9.06 -17.88 -0.97
N GLU A 76 -8.24 -17.84 -2.02
CA GLU A 76 -8.16 -18.95 -2.97
C GLU A 76 -7.41 -20.16 -2.37
N THR A 77 -8.17 -21.12 -1.85
CA THR A 77 -7.68 -22.28 -1.09
C THR A 77 -7.00 -23.38 -1.92
N THR A 78 -6.94 -23.24 -3.24
CA THR A 78 -6.41 -24.28 -4.14
C THR A 78 -4.88 -24.31 -4.23
N LEU A 79 -4.20 -23.26 -3.76
CA LEU A 79 -2.74 -23.15 -3.79
C LEU A 79 -2.09 -23.76 -2.53
N SER A 80 -0.85 -24.23 -2.67
CA SER A 80 -0.03 -24.62 -1.52
C SER A 80 0.27 -23.41 -0.64
N VAL A 81 0.60 -23.64 0.64
CA VAL A 81 1.00 -22.59 1.58
C VAL A 81 2.13 -21.72 1.03
N ASP A 82 3.17 -22.35 0.48
CA ASP A 82 4.32 -21.65 -0.09
C ASP A 82 3.93 -20.72 -1.24
N GLU A 83 3.09 -21.21 -2.15
CA GLU A 83 2.64 -20.43 -3.30
C GLU A 83 1.68 -19.30 -2.88
N SER A 84 0.76 -19.57 -1.95
CA SER A 84 -0.12 -18.55 -1.38
C SER A 84 0.66 -17.45 -0.68
N ALA A 85 1.65 -17.79 0.17
CA ALA A 85 2.43 -16.80 0.90
C ALA A 85 3.31 -15.96 -0.05
N ARG A 86 3.93 -16.60 -1.05
CA ARG A 86 4.71 -15.90 -2.08
C ARG A 86 3.85 -14.89 -2.84
N ARG A 87 2.66 -15.30 -3.30
CA ARG A 87 1.71 -14.39 -3.98
C ARG A 87 1.24 -13.25 -3.09
N LEU A 88 0.96 -13.52 -1.81
CA LEU A 88 0.61 -12.50 -0.83
C LEU A 88 1.71 -11.42 -0.76
N VAL A 89 2.96 -11.83 -0.60
CA VAL A 89 4.09 -10.89 -0.50
C VAL A 89 4.34 -10.14 -1.80
N GLU A 90 4.32 -10.82 -2.94
CA GLU A 90 4.49 -10.20 -4.26
C GLU A 90 3.39 -9.16 -4.53
N SER A 91 2.13 -9.49 -4.26
CA SER A 91 1.00 -8.58 -4.38
C SER A 91 1.14 -7.35 -3.47
N MET A 92 1.56 -7.57 -2.21
CA MET A 92 1.84 -6.47 -1.29
C MET A 92 2.99 -5.58 -1.77
N LEU A 93 4.09 -6.18 -2.23
CA LEU A 93 5.23 -5.46 -2.78
C LEU A 93 4.84 -4.63 -4.01
N GLU A 94 4.15 -5.22 -4.98
CA GLU A 94 3.70 -4.55 -6.20
C GLU A 94 2.78 -3.37 -5.87
N ARG A 95 1.76 -3.62 -5.02
CA ARG A 95 0.79 -2.59 -4.63
C ARG A 95 1.43 -1.42 -3.89
N LEU A 96 2.30 -1.70 -2.93
CA LEU A 96 3.01 -0.66 -2.18
C LEU A 96 3.97 0.12 -3.09
N GLY A 97 4.67 -0.56 -4.00
CA GLY A 97 5.56 0.06 -4.99
C GLY A 97 4.81 0.97 -5.97
N ALA A 98 3.68 0.49 -6.50
CA ALA A 98 2.81 1.26 -7.41
C ALA A 98 2.24 2.53 -6.76
N ASN A 99 2.16 2.56 -5.42
CA ASN A 99 1.63 3.66 -4.63
C ASN A 99 2.69 4.38 -3.78
N ARG A 100 3.98 4.29 -4.17
CA ARG A 100 5.10 4.87 -3.40
C ARG A 100 4.90 6.34 -3.03
N ASP A 101 4.30 7.12 -3.93
CA ASP A 101 4.09 8.56 -3.73
C ASP A 101 3.04 8.80 -2.64
N VAL A 102 1.98 7.99 -2.60
CA VAL A 102 0.98 8.02 -1.53
C VAL A 102 1.60 7.57 -0.22
N LEU A 103 2.42 6.53 -0.21
CA LEU A 103 3.16 6.09 0.98
C LEU A 103 4.07 7.18 1.53
N ARG A 104 4.78 7.90 0.66
CA ARG A 104 5.64 9.02 1.03
C ARG A 104 4.84 10.17 1.63
N ILE A 105 3.67 10.49 1.08
CA ILE A 105 2.76 11.50 1.64
C ILE A 105 2.25 11.06 3.00
N LEU A 106 1.74 9.82 3.12
CA LEU A 106 1.28 9.28 4.39
C LEU A 106 2.40 9.33 5.42
N TRP A 107 3.62 8.91 5.11
CA TRP A 107 4.72 8.94 6.08
C TRP A 107 5.10 10.35 6.53
N ARG A 108 5.28 11.28 5.58
CA ARG A 108 5.75 12.64 5.89
C ARG A 108 4.66 13.49 6.55
N ASP A 109 3.42 13.33 6.11
CA ASP A 109 2.34 14.26 6.41
C ASP A 109 1.27 13.68 7.36
N LEU A 110 1.32 12.38 7.75
CA LEU A 110 0.26 11.72 8.57
C LEU A 110 -0.09 12.47 9.86
N GLU A 111 0.92 13.02 10.52
CA GLU A 111 0.75 13.68 11.81
C GLU A 111 -0.06 14.98 11.69
N HIS A 112 -0.04 15.60 10.52
CA HIS A 112 -0.76 16.83 10.23
C HIS A 112 -2.23 16.59 9.87
N PHE A 113 -2.62 15.35 9.57
CA PHE A 113 -3.97 14.99 9.15
C PHE A 113 -4.55 13.85 9.98
N PRO A 114 -5.10 14.13 11.19
CA PRO A 114 -5.66 13.13 12.10
C PRO A 114 -6.71 12.22 11.45
N GLN A 115 -7.53 12.76 10.55
CA GLN A 115 -8.55 12.01 9.81
C GLN A 115 -7.93 11.00 8.82
N LEU A 116 -6.85 11.38 8.13
CA LEU A 116 -6.13 10.50 7.21
C LEU A 116 -5.35 9.44 7.98
N LYS A 117 -4.82 9.80 9.16
CA LYS A 117 -4.20 8.85 10.10
C LYS A 117 -5.20 7.79 10.58
N ALA A 118 -6.42 8.20 10.93
CA ALA A 118 -7.48 7.30 11.36
C ALA A 118 -7.91 6.35 10.22
N LEU A 119 -8.13 6.89 9.03
CA LEU A 119 -8.45 6.13 7.81
C LEU A 119 -7.35 5.11 7.49
N ALA A 120 -6.08 5.55 7.43
CA ALA A 120 -4.95 4.66 7.16
C ALA A 120 -4.80 3.56 8.23
N ARG A 121 -5.00 3.89 9.50
CA ARG A 121 -4.95 2.92 10.60
C ARG A 121 -6.04 1.86 10.49
N GLY A 122 -7.30 2.26 10.31
CA GLY A 122 -8.43 1.33 10.30
C GLY A 122 -8.53 0.56 8.98
N GLU A 123 -8.65 1.28 7.87
CA GLU A 123 -9.04 0.70 6.60
C GLU A 123 -7.88 0.03 5.85
N ILE A 124 -6.62 0.40 6.14
CA ILE A 124 -5.43 -0.15 5.47
C ILE A 124 -4.69 -1.09 6.39
N MET A 125 -4.22 -0.57 7.53
CA MET A 125 -3.34 -1.33 8.41
C MET A 125 -4.12 -2.42 9.12
N GLN A 126 -5.15 -2.08 9.89
CA GLN A 126 -5.90 -3.08 10.66
C GLN A 126 -6.53 -4.16 9.76
N SER A 127 -7.15 -3.78 8.64
CA SER A 127 -7.75 -4.73 7.70
C SER A 127 -6.72 -5.73 7.14
N THR A 128 -5.55 -5.24 6.73
CA THR A 128 -4.49 -6.10 6.16
C THR A 128 -3.95 -7.07 7.21
N TYR A 129 -3.71 -6.60 8.43
CA TYR A 129 -3.20 -7.46 9.51
C TYR A 129 -4.22 -8.54 9.85
N LEU A 130 -5.51 -8.20 9.94
CA LEU A 130 -6.56 -9.16 10.23
C LEU A 130 -6.77 -10.18 9.10
N ALA A 131 -6.70 -9.74 7.83
CA ALA A 131 -6.82 -10.64 6.68
C ALA A 131 -5.68 -11.67 6.63
N VAL A 132 -4.44 -11.23 6.89
CA VAL A 132 -3.28 -12.14 6.94
C VAL A 132 -3.37 -13.07 8.16
N ALA A 133 -3.80 -12.57 9.32
CA ALA A 133 -4.00 -13.40 10.51
C ALA A 133 -5.08 -14.47 10.29
N GLU A 134 -6.16 -14.13 9.59
CA GLU A 134 -7.20 -15.10 9.24
C GLU A 134 -6.71 -16.18 8.29
N TRP A 135 -5.97 -15.79 7.25
CA TRP A 135 -5.34 -16.75 6.33
C TRP A 135 -4.39 -17.71 7.09
N LEU A 136 -3.58 -17.19 8.01
CA LEU A 136 -2.68 -17.98 8.86
C LEU A 136 -3.45 -18.95 9.77
N ARG A 137 -4.54 -18.50 10.40
CA ARG A 137 -5.41 -19.37 11.23
C ARG A 137 -6.03 -20.48 10.42
N GLN A 138 -6.51 -20.16 9.21
CA GLN A 138 -7.10 -21.15 8.33
C GLN A 138 -6.10 -22.25 7.99
N ARG A 139 -4.91 -21.88 7.51
CA ARG A 139 -3.83 -22.84 7.19
C ARG A 139 -3.36 -23.63 8.42
N GLN A 140 -3.35 -23.04 9.61
CA GLN A 140 -3.09 -23.78 10.84
C GLN A 140 -4.15 -24.86 11.10
N SER A 141 -5.44 -24.55 10.90
CA SER A 141 -6.52 -25.51 11.15
C SER A 141 -6.58 -26.63 10.10
N GLU A 142 -6.09 -26.38 8.88
CA GLU A 142 -5.91 -27.36 7.81
C GLU A 142 -4.69 -28.29 8.04
N GLY A 143 -3.84 -27.98 9.04
CA GLY A 143 -2.61 -28.74 9.34
C GLY A 143 -1.41 -28.39 8.46
N ASP A 144 -1.60 -27.41 7.58
CA ASP A 144 -0.63 -26.85 6.64
C ASP A 144 0.49 -26.06 7.36
N LEU A 145 0.17 -25.48 8.53
CA LEU A 145 1.09 -24.75 9.40
C LEU A 145 1.07 -25.32 10.82
N ARG A 146 2.22 -25.27 11.52
CA ARG A 146 2.29 -25.62 12.95
C ARG A 146 1.51 -24.61 13.81
N PRO A 147 1.16 -24.95 15.07
CA PRO A 147 0.56 -23.99 16.00
C PRO A 147 1.43 -22.73 16.19
N HIS A 148 0.83 -21.56 16.03
CA HIS A 148 1.46 -20.26 16.17
C HIS A 148 0.46 -19.18 16.62
N ASP A 149 0.96 -17.99 16.98
CA ASP A 149 0.14 -16.80 17.20
C ASP A 149 -0.06 -16.08 15.86
N SER A 150 -1.23 -16.26 15.25
CA SER A 150 -1.51 -15.77 13.89
C SER A 150 -1.48 -14.24 13.80
N GLU A 151 -1.93 -13.52 14.83
CA GLU A 151 -1.86 -12.07 14.91
C GLU A 151 -0.41 -11.58 14.99
N ALA A 152 0.41 -12.19 15.85
CA ALA A 152 1.81 -11.81 15.98
C ALA A 152 2.60 -12.12 14.71
N VAL A 153 2.38 -13.29 14.09
CA VAL A 153 3.02 -13.64 12.82
C VAL A 153 2.55 -12.70 11.72
N ALA A 154 1.25 -12.38 11.62
CA ALA A 154 0.74 -11.40 10.67
C ALA A 154 1.41 -10.04 10.83
N ALA A 155 1.69 -9.61 12.07
CA ALA A 155 2.38 -8.36 12.32
C ALA A 155 3.83 -8.36 11.78
N VAL A 156 4.54 -9.48 11.91
CA VAL A 156 5.89 -9.64 11.33
C VAL A 156 5.82 -9.64 9.80
N ILE A 157 4.87 -10.38 9.23
CA ILE A 157 4.63 -10.47 7.78
C ILE A 157 4.35 -9.08 7.20
N VAL A 158 3.31 -8.42 7.69
CA VAL A 158 2.87 -7.14 7.14
C VAL A 158 3.90 -6.04 7.42
N GLY A 159 4.46 -6.02 8.62
CA GLY A 159 5.46 -5.03 9.03
C GLY A 159 6.74 -5.09 8.20
N SER A 160 7.26 -6.30 7.92
CA SER A 160 8.50 -6.47 7.14
C SER A 160 8.33 -6.01 5.69
N VAL A 161 7.23 -6.40 5.02
CA VAL A 161 6.95 -5.99 3.63
C VAL A 161 6.67 -4.48 3.54
N ALA A 162 5.85 -3.95 4.47
CA ALA A 162 5.53 -2.54 4.50
C ALA A 162 6.79 -1.68 4.74
N MET A 163 7.62 -2.03 5.71
CA MET A 163 8.83 -1.24 6.03
C MET A 163 9.87 -1.29 4.92
N PHE A 164 10.02 -2.43 4.23
CA PHE A 164 10.89 -2.53 3.06
C PHE A 164 10.52 -1.47 2.00
N ARG A 165 9.22 -1.29 1.73
CA ARG A 165 8.71 -0.31 0.76
C ARG A 165 8.68 1.13 1.28
N VAL A 166 8.38 1.32 2.56
CA VAL A 166 8.41 2.64 3.19
C VAL A 166 9.82 3.22 3.16
N PHE A 167 10.86 2.41 3.39
CA PHE A 167 12.24 2.86 3.24
C PHE A 167 12.59 3.24 1.80
N GLU A 168 12.21 2.44 0.81
CA GLU A 168 12.39 2.84 -0.60
C GLU A 168 11.67 4.18 -0.92
N ALA A 169 10.46 4.38 -0.40
CA ALA A 169 9.69 5.60 -0.63
C ALA A 169 10.29 6.86 0.05
N ILE A 170 10.88 6.70 1.24
CA ILE A 170 11.49 7.80 2.00
C ILE A 170 12.79 8.25 1.31
N TRP A 171 13.69 7.32 1.03
CA TRP A 171 15.00 7.62 0.46
C TRP A 171 14.96 7.85 -1.06
N GLY A 172 13.89 7.43 -1.73
CA GLY A 172 13.73 7.54 -3.19
C GLY A 172 14.48 6.46 -3.97
N GLU A 173 15.30 5.68 -3.28
CA GLU A 173 16.04 4.52 -3.76
C GLU A 173 16.08 3.46 -2.66
N ARG A 174 16.47 2.22 -3.02
CA ARG A 174 16.62 1.15 -2.04
C ARG A 174 17.88 1.38 -1.22
N VAL A 175 17.74 1.31 0.10
CA VAL A 175 18.87 1.39 1.05
C VAL A 175 19.91 0.30 0.77
N ILE A 176 19.44 -0.87 0.33
CA ILE A 176 20.27 -1.99 -0.14
C ILE A 176 19.69 -2.48 -1.46
N ASP A 177 20.54 -2.70 -2.46
CA ASP A 177 20.14 -3.21 -3.77
C ASP A 177 19.70 -4.68 -3.70
N ILE A 178 18.45 -4.88 -3.30
CA ILE A 178 17.76 -6.17 -3.21
C ILE A 178 16.54 -6.05 -4.10
N SER A 179 16.36 -6.94 -5.07
CA SER A 179 15.15 -6.96 -5.91
C SER A 179 13.92 -7.47 -5.14
N ASP A 180 12.73 -7.25 -5.69
CA ASP A 180 11.49 -7.71 -5.06
C ASP A 180 11.43 -9.24 -4.97
N GLU A 181 11.90 -9.92 -6.03
CA GLU A 181 11.98 -11.38 -6.09
C GLU A 181 12.94 -11.92 -5.03
N ARG A 182 14.10 -11.26 -4.85
CA ARG A 182 15.09 -11.66 -3.85
C ARG A 182 14.57 -11.43 -2.44
N PHE A 183 13.86 -10.33 -2.20
CA PHE A 183 13.20 -10.06 -0.92
C PHE A 183 12.13 -11.12 -0.62
N ALA A 184 11.23 -11.39 -1.59
CA ALA A 184 10.15 -12.36 -1.42
C ALA A 184 10.68 -13.78 -1.17
N ALA A 185 11.73 -14.20 -1.89
CA ALA A 185 12.36 -15.51 -1.68
C ALA A 185 12.95 -15.65 -0.27
N ALA A 186 13.73 -14.67 0.18
CA ALA A 186 14.33 -14.69 1.52
C ALA A 186 13.27 -14.63 2.63
N TRP A 187 12.24 -13.82 2.44
CA TRP A 187 11.11 -13.69 3.34
C TRP A 187 10.37 -15.03 3.49
N SER A 188 10.09 -15.72 2.38
CA SER A 188 9.37 -17.00 2.39
C SER A 188 10.18 -18.08 3.07
N ASP A 189 11.48 -18.16 2.79
CA ASP A 189 12.36 -19.15 3.41
C ASP A 189 12.43 -18.97 4.94
N LEU A 190 12.64 -17.73 5.41
CA LEU A 190 12.73 -17.43 6.85
C LEU A 190 11.41 -17.67 7.59
N LEU A 191 10.30 -17.14 7.06
CA LEU A 191 9.03 -17.13 7.78
C LEU A 191 8.25 -18.43 7.62
N LEU A 192 8.17 -18.98 6.40
CA LEU A 192 7.51 -20.28 6.23
C LEU A 192 8.38 -21.42 6.72
N GLY A 193 9.70 -21.35 6.54
CA GLY A 193 10.62 -22.35 7.11
C GLY A 193 10.41 -22.50 8.62
N GLY A 194 10.17 -21.38 9.31
CA GLY A 194 9.86 -21.36 10.74
C GLY A 194 8.42 -21.75 11.12
N LEU A 195 7.50 -21.95 10.18
CA LEU A 195 6.08 -22.29 10.44
C LEU A 195 5.65 -23.67 9.90
N ARG A 196 6.53 -24.34 9.15
CA ARG A 196 6.28 -25.69 8.65
C ARG A 196 6.11 -26.70 9.80
N PRO A 197 5.25 -27.71 9.65
CA PRO A 197 5.20 -28.84 10.58
C PRO A 197 6.57 -29.54 10.66
N GLU A 198 6.92 -30.08 11.82
CA GLU A 198 8.12 -30.92 11.94
C GLU A 198 7.95 -32.17 11.06
N PRO A 199 9.00 -32.59 10.33
CA PRO A 199 8.96 -33.85 9.60
C PRO A 199 8.77 -35.00 10.60
N VAL A 200 7.77 -35.85 10.32
CA VAL A 200 7.47 -37.09 11.07
C VAL A 200 8.60 -38.11 10.92
#